data_AF-A0A359M9E8-F1
#
_entry.id   AF-A0A359M9E8-F1
#
_cell.length_a   1.000
_cell.length_b   1.000
_cell.length_c   1.000
_cell.angle_alpha   90.00
_cell.angle_beta   90.00
_cell.angle_gamma   90.00
#
_symmetry.space_group_name_H-M   'P 1'
#
loop_
_entity.id
_entity.type
_entity.pdbx_description
1 polymer ?
#
loop_
_entity_poly.entity_id
_entity_poly.type
_entity_poly.pdbx_seq_one_letter_code
_entity_poly.pdbx_strand_id
1 'polypeptide(L)'
;MDFYELTMANGYFRDNKHNQIAVFDVLFRSIPDDGGYAVFAGLEQVVEYIKHLEFNDEEINFLRSKKVFNEDFLYYLKHFKFSCDVYSMKEGTPIFPHEPIMIVKGPLLDCQLIETYVLLTINHQSLIATKAARIVYAAEGRNVLEFGARRAHGYDASIYGA
;
A
#
# COMPACT_ATOMS: atom_id res chain seq x y z
N MET A 1 -4.84 5.43 -6.13
CA MET A 1 -4.44 4.53 -7.23
C MET A 1 -3.97 5.39 -8.38
N ASP A 2 -2.78 5.09 -8.91
CA ASP A 2 -2.24 5.88 -10.02
C ASP A 2 -2.86 5.44 -11.35
N PHE A 3 -3.07 6.41 -12.26
CA PHE A 3 -3.69 6.13 -13.56
C PHE A 3 -2.88 5.13 -14.39
N TYR A 4 -1.56 5.12 -14.23
CA TYR A 4 -0.70 4.19 -14.97
C TYR A 4 -1.01 2.72 -14.59
N GLU A 5 -1.36 2.45 -13.32
CA GLU A 5 -1.72 1.10 -12.86
C GLU A 5 -2.91 0.54 -13.63
N LEU A 6 -3.93 1.38 -13.85
CA LEU A 6 -5.11 1.00 -14.64
C LEU A 6 -4.76 0.79 -16.11
N THR A 7 -3.86 1.59 -16.67
CA THR A 7 -3.42 1.40 -18.06
C THR A 7 -2.57 0.14 -18.24
N MET A 8 -1.73 -0.22 -17.26
CA MET A 8 -0.97 -1.47 -17.26
C MET A 8 -1.90 -2.67 -17.08
N ALA A 9 -2.84 -2.60 -16.14
CA ALA A 9 -3.88 -3.61 -15.93
C ALA A 9 -4.67 -3.87 -17.22
N ASN A 10 -5.06 -2.81 -17.94
CA ASN A 10 -5.70 -2.94 -19.25
C ASN A 10 -4.76 -3.61 -20.29
N GLY A 11 -3.46 -3.29 -20.28
CA GLY A 11 -2.46 -3.98 -21.09
C GLY A 11 -2.41 -5.48 -20.80
N TYR A 12 -2.31 -5.88 -19.53
CA TYR A 12 -2.34 -7.28 -19.11
C TYR A 12 -3.66 -7.96 -19.46
N PHE A 13 -4.78 -7.25 -19.35
CA PHE A 13 -6.10 -7.76 -19.71
C PHE A 13 -6.18 -8.09 -21.21
N ARG A 14 -5.80 -7.13 -22.07
CA ARG A 14 -5.80 -7.28 -23.53
C ARG A 14 -4.86 -8.37 -24.03
N ASP A 15 -3.72 -8.56 -23.36
CA ASP A 15 -2.77 -9.63 -23.65
C ASP A 15 -3.17 -10.99 -23.05
N ASN A 16 -4.32 -11.10 -22.37
CA ASN A 16 -4.76 -12.29 -21.62
C ASN A 16 -3.76 -12.75 -20.54
N LYS A 17 -2.96 -11.82 -20.00
CA LYS A 17 -1.99 -12.05 -18.91
C LYS A 17 -2.53 -11.70 -17.52
N HIS A 18 -3.71 -11.09 -17.43
CA HIS A 18 -4.30 -10.64 -16.17
C HIS A 18 -4.43 -11.75 -15.10
N ASN A 19 -4.66 -13.01 -15.53
CA ASN A 19 -4.75 -14.18 -14.64
C ASN A 19 -3.42 -14.93 -14.45
N GLN A 20 -2.32 -14.45 -15.03
CA GLN A 20 -1.00 -15.06 -14.82
C GLN A 20 -0.61 -14.89 -13.35
N ILE A 21 -0.14 -15.95 -12.71
CA ILE A 21 0.29 -15.88 -11.32
C ILE A 21 1.60 -15.09 -11.23
N ALA A 22 1.60 -14.07 -10.37
CA ALA A 22 2.75 -13.26 -10.04
C ALA A 22 3.01 -13.25 -8.53
N VAL A 23 4.24 -12.88 -8.16
CA VAL A 23 4.67 -12.68 -6.78
C VAL A 23 5.34 -11.32 -6.71
N PHE A 24 4.84 -10.45 -5.85
CA PHE A 24 5.36 -9.11 -5.60
C PHE A 24 5.90 -9.05 -4.19
N ASP A 25 7.18 -8.67 -4.06
CA ASP A 25 7.85 -8.48 -2.79
C ASP A 25 7.91 -6.99 -2.46
N VAL A 26 7.34 -6.61 -1.32
CA VAL A 26 7.49 -5.27 -0.74
C VAL A 26 8.76 -5.27 0.08
N LEU A 27 9.69 -4.37 -0.26
CA LEU A 27 10.93 -4.14 0.47
C LEU A 27 11.36 -2.69 0.36
N PHE A 28 12.28 -2.28 1.23
CA PHE A 28 12.91 -0.97 1.19
C PHE A 28 14.44 -1.11 1.08
N ARG A 29 15.12 -0.02 0.68
CA ARG A 29 16.54 -0.08 0.27
C ARG A 29 17.52 0.55 1.27
N SER A 30 17.04 1.40 2.15
CA SER A 30 17.90 2.13 3.08
C SER A 30 17.13 2.56 4.31
N ILE A 31 17.79 2.56 5.47
CA ILE A 31 17.23 3.09 6.71
C ILE A 31 17.49 4.61 6.77
N PRO A 32 16.49 5.44 7.07
CA PRO A 32 16.69 6.90 7.20
C PRO A 32 17.50 7.27 8.45
N ASP A 33 18.16 8.43 8.41
CA ASP A 33 19.01 9.03 9.45
C ASP A 33 20.12 8.09 9.99
N ASP A 34 20.77 7.31 9.13
CA ASP A 34 21.85 6.37 9.50
C ASP A 34 21.50 5.40 10.65
N GLY A 35 20.21 5.10 10.80
CA GLY A 35 19.75 4.25 11.90
C GLY A 35 19.96 2.75 11.67
N GLY A 36 19.81 1.97 12.74
CA GLY A 36 20.04 0.52 12.71
C GLY A 36 18.86 -0.34 12.25
N TYR A 37 17.63 0.18 12.28
CA TYR A 37 16.42 -0.54 11.85
C TYR A 37 15.29 0.45 11.48
N ALA A 38 14.25 -0.09 10.83
CA ALA A 38 12.93 0.54 10.72
C ALA A 38 11.87 -0.32 11.44
N VAL A 39 10.73 0.27 11.81
CA VAL A 39 9.61 -0.44 12.44
C VAL A 39 8.52 -0.65 11.40
N PHE A 40 8.11 -1.90 11.18
CA PHE A 40 7.01 -2.22 10.27
C PHE A 40 5.67 -1.72 10.82
N ALA A 41 4.95 -0.92 10.05
CA ALA A 41 3.63 -0.38 10.43
C ALA A 41 2.75 -0.13 9.19
N GLY A 42 1.43 -0.09 9.40
CA GLY A 42 0.43 0.12 8.35
C GLY A 42 -0.23 -1.15 7.80
N LEU A 43 -0.02 -2.30 8.44
CA LEU A 43 -0.63 -3.56 8.01
C LEU A 43 -2.15 -3.51 8.12
N GLU A 44 -2.67 -2.92 9.20
CA GLU A 44 -4.12 -2.80 9.42
C GLU A 44 -4.80 -2.07 8.26
N GLN A 45 -4.28 -0.90 7.85
CA GLN A 45 -4.88 -0.11 6.78
C GLN A 45 -4.75 -0.78 5.40
N VAL A 46 -3.68 -1.56 5.17
CA VAL A 46 -3.56 -2.38 3.96
C VAL A 46 -4.63 -3.46 3.92
N VAL A 47 -4.83 -4.19 5.02
CA VAL A 47 -5.86 -5.23 5.12
C VAL A 47 -7.26 -4.64 4.92
N GLU A 48 -7.52 -3.50 5.55
CA GLU A 48 -8.82 -2.82 5.44
C GLU A 48 -9.11 -2.35 4.01
N TYR A 49 -8.11 -1.79 3.33
CA TYR A 49 -8.23 -1.40 1.93
C TYR A 49 -8.52 -2.60 1.03
N ILE A 50 -7.78 -3.70 1.19
CA ILE A 50 -7.95 -4.91 0.37
C ILE A 50 -9.37 -5.48 0.53
N LYS A 51 -9.93 -5.48 1.75
CA LYS A 51 -11.29 -5.98 2.02
C LYS A 51 -12.39 -5.18 1.34
N HIS A 52 -12.16 -3.89 1.09
CA HIS A 52 -13.15 -2.96 0.55
C HIS A 52 -12.80 -2.49 -0.87
N LEU A 53 -11.81 -3.12 -1.52
CA LEU A 53 -11.40 -2.76 -2.86
C LEU A 53 -12.43 -3.23 -3.88
N GLU A 54 -13.28 -2.30 -4.28
CA GLU A 54 -14.33 -2.48 -5.27
C GLU A 54 -14.39 -1.25 -6.18
N PHE A 55 -14.86 -1.41 -7.42
CA PHE A 55 -15.05 -0.32 -8.36
C PHE A 55 -16.54 0.00 -8.50
N ASN A 56 -16.95 1.19 -8.10
CA ASN A 56 -18.34 1.60 -8.15
C ASN A 56 -18.75 2.14 -9.54
N ASP A 57 -20.04 2.31 -9.78
CA ASP A 57 -20.57 2.77 -11.07
C ASP A 57 -20.07 4.17 -11.47
N GLU A 58 -19.83 5.07 -10.51
CA GLU A 58 -19.32 6.41 -10.79
C GLU A 58 -17.86 6.34 -11.28
N GLU A 59 -17.03 5.52 -10.66
CA GLU A 59 -15.65 5.27 -11.06
C GLU A 59 -15.58 4.62 -12.44
N ILE A 60 -16.41 3.61 -12.70
CA ILE A 60 -16.49 2.96 -14.03
C ILE A 60 -16.92 3.97 -15.10
N ASN A 61 -17.90 4.83 -14.82
CA ASN A 61 -18.31 5.88 -15.74
C ASN A 61 -17.21 6.92 -15.98
N PHE A 62 -16.46 7.28 -14.93
CA PHE A 62 -15.29 8.15 -15.05
C PHE A 62 -14.22 7.52 -15.93
N LEU A 63 -13.88 6.25 -15.74
CA LEU A 63 -12.91 5.54 -16.57
C LEU A 63 -13.38 5.42 -18.03
N ARG A 64 -14.67 5.11 -18.25
CA ARG A 64 -15.29 5.13 -19.58
C ARG A 64 -15.13 6.48 -20.28
N SER A 65 -15.31 7.58 -19.55
CA SER A 65 -15.18 8.94 -20.09
C SER A 65 -13.78 9.25 -20.65
N LYS A 66 -12.75 8.52 -20.20
CA LYS A 66 -11.36 8.67 -20.69
C LYS A 66 -11.15 8.11 -22.08
N LYS A 67 -12.04 7.26 -22.60
CA LYS A 67 -11.99 6.67 -23.95
C LYS A 67 -10.70 5.90 -24.28
N VAL A 68 -9.98 5.43 -23.27
CA VAL A 68 -8.75 4.62 -23.43
C VAL A 68 -8.90 3.17 -22.95
N PHE A 69 -10.03 2.84 -22.31
CA PHE A 69 -10.35 1.51 -21.81
C PHE A 69 -11.48 0.89 -22.66
N ASN A 70 -11.40 -0.41 -22.95
CA ASN A 70 -12.49 -1.13 -23.63
C ASN A 70 -13.57 -1.55 -22.62
N GLU A 71 -14.80 -1.76 -23.11
CA GLU A 71 -15.93 -2.11 -22.24
C GLU A 71 -15.73 -3.45 -21.52
N ASP A 72 -15.03 -4.42 -22.13
CA ASP A 72 -14.75 -5.71 -21.47
C ASP A 72 -13.88 -5.55 -20.22
N PHE A 73 -12.87 -4.67 -20.26
CA PHE A 73 -12.03 -4.37 -19.11
C PHE A 73 -12.81 -3.61 -18.04
N LEU A 74 -13.66 -2.65 -18.43
CA LEU A 74 -14.53 -1.93 -17.50
C LEU A 74 -15.53 -2.86 -16.82
N TYR A 75 -16.08 -3.82 -17.58
CA TYR A 75 -16.93 -4.88 -17.03
C TYR A 75 -16.17 -5.77 -16.04
N TYR A 76 -14.93 -6.14 -16.38
CA TYR A 76 -14.06 -6.88 -15.48
C TYR A 76 -13.80 -6.11 -14.17
N LEU A 77 -13.43 -4.82 -14.24
CA LEU A 77 -13.20 -3.99 -13.04
C LEU A 77 -14.46 -3.88 -12.17
N LYS A 78 -15.64 -3.71 -12.78
CA LYS A 78 -16.92 -3.63 -12.05
C LYS A 78 -17.23 -4.89 -11.24
N HIS A 79 -16.74 -6.04 -11.68
CA HIS A 79 -16.93 -7.34 -11.02
C HIS A 79 -15.65 -7.83 -10.32
N PHE A 80 -14.65 -6.97 -10.20
CA PHE A 80 -13.38 -7.29 -9.57
C PHE A 80 -13.59 -7.73 -8.13
N LYS A 81 -12.88 -8.78 -7.74
CA LYS A 81 -12.74 -9.21 -6.35
C LYS A 81 -11.30 -9.61 -6.12
N PHE A 82 -10.68 -9.00 -5.12
CA PHE A 82 -9.31 -9.32 -4.77
C PHE A 82 -9.18 -10.80 -4.37
N SER A 83 -8.23 -11.51 -5.00
CA SER A 83 -8.08 -12.96 -4.86
C SER A 83 -6.66 -13.43 -4.51
N CYS A 84 -5.75 -12.51 -4.18
CA CYS A 84 -4.37 -12.86 -3.85
C CYS A 84 -4.19 -13.34 -2.40
N ASP A 85 -3.18 -14.18 -2.20
CA ASP A 85 -2.60 -14.47 -0.89
C ASP A 85 -1.68 -13.31 -0.47
N VAL A 86 -1.80 -12.86 0.78
CA VAL A 86 -0.92 -11.83 1.37
C VAL A 86 -0.19 -12.40 2.58
N TYR A 87 1.13 -12.41 2.51
CA TYR A 87 2.02 -12.77 3.62
C TYR A 87 2.69 -11.51 4.13
N SER A 88 2.75 -11.30 5.44
CA SER A 88 3.34 -10.09 6.01
C SER A 88 4.02 -10.38 7.33
N MET A 89 5.07 -9.61 7.64
CA MET A 89 5.54 -9.48 9.01
C MET A 89 4.43 -8.89 9.90
N LYS A 90 4.54 -9.11 11.21
CA LYS A 90 3.62 -8.51 12.18
C LYS A 90 3.97 -7.04 12.39
N GLU A 91 2.96 -6.20 12.52
CA GLU A 91 3.14 -4.80 12.89
C GLU A 91 3.92 -4.64 14.20
N GLY A 92 4.82 -3.65 14.26
CA GLY A 92 5.77 -3.44 15.35
C GLY A 92 7.09 -4.22 15.22
N THR A 93 7.25 -5.08 14.21
CA THR A 93 8.49 -5.83 13.98
C THR A 93 9.61 -4.92 13.47
N PRO A 94 10.84 -5.01 14.01
CA PRO A 94 12.02 -4.38 13.39
C PRO A 94 12.32 -5.01 12.02
N ILE A 95 12.49 -4.18 11.00
CA ILE A 95 12.74 -4.58 9.61
C ILE A 95 14.02 -3.94 9.06
N PHE A 96 14.62 -4.61 8.07
CA PHE A 96 15.91 -4.24 7.49
C PHE A 96 15.83 -4.08 5.95
N PRO A 97 16.75 -3.32 5.35
CA PRO A 97 16.80 -3.17 3.91
C PRO A 97 16.99 -4.49 3.18
N HIS A 98 16.47 -4.56 1.94
CA HIS A 98 16.67 -5.68 1.02
C HIS A 98 16.09 -7.03 1.47
N GLU A 99 15.15 -7.03 2.43
CA GLU A 99 14.37 -8.20 2.79
C GLU A 99 12.86 -7.96 2.53
N PRO A 100 12.10 -8.98 2.11
CA PRO A 100 10.66 -8.85 1.91
C PRO A 100 9.95 -8.71 3.25
N ILE A 101 9.22 -7.59 3.43
CA ILE A 101 8.41 -7.31 4.63
C ILE A 101 6.94 -7.70 4.44
N MET A 102 6.49 -7.74 3.18
CA MET A 102 5.18 -8.22 2.75
C MET A 102 5.33 -8.85 1.36
N ILE A 103 4.58 -9.92 1.09
CA ILE A 103 4.55 -10.64 -0.17
C ILE A 103 3.10 -10.77 -0.61
N VAL A 104 2.81 -10.41 -1.86
CA VAL A 104 1.49 -10.57 -2.49
C VAL A 104 1.62 -11.55 -3.63
N LYS A 105 0.83 -12.63 -3.59
CA LYS A 105 0.86 -13.70 -4.59
C LYS A 105 -0.54 -13.95 -5.14
N GLY A 106 -0.71 -13.89 -6.45
CA GLY A 106 -2.00 -14.15 -7.09
C GLY A 106 -2.02 -13.70 -8.54
N PRO A 107 -3.20 -13.45 -9.13
CA PRO A 107 -3.32 -12.91 -10.47
C PRO A 107 -2.53 -11.60 -10.61
N LEU A 108 -1.80 -11.47 -11.72
CA LEU A 108 -0.94 -10.33 -12.01
C LEU A 108 -1.67 -9.00 -11.88
N LEU A 109 -2.91 -8.93 -12.37
CA LEU A 109 -3.71 -7.71 -12.31
C LEU A 109 -4.06 -7.34 -10.87
N ASP A 110 -4.53 -8.30 -10.07
CA ASP A 110 -4.87 -8.11 -8.65
C ASP A 110 -3.67 -7.61 -7.84
N CYS A 111 -2.49 -8.23 -8.03
CA CYS A 111 -1.25 -7.80 -7.40
C CYS A 111 -0.88 -6.35 -7.75
N GLN A 112 -1.00 -5.99 -9.03
CA GLN A 112 -0.64 -4.67 -9.54
C GLN A 112 -1.56 -3.57 -8.98
N LEU A 113 -2.87 -3.82 -8.88
CA LEU A 113 -3.84 -2.80 -8.46
C LEU A 113 -3.60 -2.27 -7.04
N ILE A 114 -3.04 -3.08 -6.14
CA ILE A 114 -2.83 -2.66 -4.75
C ILE A 114 -1.47 -2.01 -4.51
N GLU A 115 -0.55 -2.04 -5.49
CA GLU A 115 0.84 -1.59 -5.35
C GLU A 115 0.93 -0.17 -4.78
N THR A 116 0.29 0.80 -5.43
CA THR A 116 0.34 2.21 -5.00
C THR A 116 -0.11 2.39 -3.55
N TYR A 117 -1.19 1.71 -3.14
CA TYR A 117 -1.75 1.89 -1.79
C TYR A 117 -0.86 1.23 -0.73
N VAL A 118 -0.36 0.04 -1.01
CA VAL A 118 0.58 -0.69 -0.14
C VAL A 118 1.83 0.15 0.09
N LEU A 119 2.43 0.67 -0.99
CA LEU A 119 3.64 1.51 -0.88
C LEU A 119 3.36 2.81 -0.13
N LEU A 120 2.27 3.51 -0.42
CA LEU A 120 1.90 4.74 0.29
C LEU A 120 1.77 4.50 1.80
N THR A 121 1.02 3.47 2.17
CA THR A 121 0.66 3.18 3.56
C THR A 121 1.87 2.70 4.37
N ILE A 122 2.57 1.67 3.89
CA ILE A 122 3.70 1.07 4.60
C ILE A 122 4.85 2.07 4.69
N ASN A 123 5.18 2.81 3.63
CA ASN A 123 6.27 3.78 3.69
C ASN A 123 5.98 4.87 4.73
N HIS A 124 4.78 5.45 4.72
CA HIS A 124 4.45 6.55 5.61
C HIS A 124 4.44 6.09 7.07
N GLN A 125 3.68 5.05 7.39
CA GLN A 125 3.50 4.63 8.77
C GLN A 125 4.77 4.02 9.36
N SER A 126 5.55 3.23 8.59
CA SER A 126 6.84 2.74 9.07
C SER A 126 7.83 3.87 9.34
N LEU A 127 7.84 4.94 8.54
CA LEU A 127 8.71 6.08 8.78
C LEU A 127 8.38 6.76 10.12
N ILE A 128 7.10 6.99 10.39
CA ILE A 128 6.62 7.61 11.64
C ILE A 128 6.91 6.70 12.83
N ALA A 129 6.56 5.42 12.75
CA ALA A 129 6.82 4.44 13.82
C ALA A 129 8.31 4.34 14.14
N THR A 130 9.17 4.35 13.11
CA THR A 130 10.63 4.35 13.28
C THR A 130 11.11 5.61 13.99
N LYS A 131 10.59 6.79 13.62
CA LYS A 131 10.99 8.05 14.26
C LYS A 131 10.51 8.12 15.71
N ALA A 132 9.27 7.73 15.98
CA ALA A 132 8.72 7.66 17.32
C ALA A 132 9.52 6.72 18.22
N ALA A 133 9.89 5.53 17.73
CA ALA A 133 10.73 4.59 18.46
C ALA A 133 12.07 5.20 18.88
N ARG A 134 12.71 5.99 18.01
CA ARG A 134 13.96 6.70 18.33
C ARG A 134 13.78 7.79 19.38
N ILE A 135 12.68 8.54 19.33
CA ILE A 135 12.35 9.56 20.33
C ILE A 135 12.10 8.92 21.70
N VAL A 136 11.31 7.84 21.74
CA VAL A 136 11.03 7.09 22.97
C VAL A 136 12.31 6.49 23.56
N TYR A 137 13.19 5.95 22.72
CA TYR A 137 14.50 5.46 23.17
C TYR A 137 15.32 6.58 23.83
N ALA A 138 15.43 7.75 23.20
CA ALA A 138 16.15 8.90 23.74
C ALA A 138 15.49 9.53 24.98
N ALA A 139 14.19 9.31 25.18
CA ALA A 139 13.46 9.81 26.34
C ALA A 139 13.80 9.06 27.64
N GLU A 140 14.41 7.87 27.57
CA GLU A 140 14.86 7.07 28.72
C GLU A 140 13.76 6.86 29.78
N GLY A 141 12.56 6.48 29.32
CA GLY A 141 11.41 6.22 30.18
C GLY A 141 10.59 7.45 30.58
N ARG A 142 10.98 8.66 30.15
CA ARG A 142 10.13 9.86 30.27
C ARG A 142 8.96 9.79 29.30
N ASN A 143 7.83 10.38 29.69
CA ASN A 143 6.65 10.47 28.82
C ASN A 143 6.95 11.27 27.54
N VAL A 144 6.51 10.73 26.40
CA VAL A 144 6.54 11.39 25.10
C VAL A 144 5.10 11.71 24.70
N LEU A 145 4.85 12.95 24.31
CA LEU A 145 3.54 13.43 23.86
C LEU A 145 3.64 13.92 22.42
N GLU A 146 2.67 13.51 21.61
CA GLU A 146 2.51 13.87 20.21
C GLU A 146 1.51 15.05 20.12
N PHE A 147 1.90 16.16 19.47
CA PHE A 147 1.05 17.35 19.25
C PHE A 147 1.13 17.88 17.80
N GLY A 148 1.52 17.03 16.86
CA GLY A 148 1.83 17.30 15.47
C GLY A 148 0.61 17.32 14.55
N ALA A 149 -0.57 16.91 15.03
CA ALA A 149 -1.83 16.90 14.27
C ALA A 149 -2.07 18.15 13.40
N ARG A 150 -1.85 19.35 13.96
CA ARG A 150 -2.06 20.64 13.25
C ARG A 150 -1.00 20.96 12.17
N ARG A 151 0.03 20.12 12.05
CA ARG A 151 1.13 20.21 11.09
C ARG A 151 1.23 18.99 10.18
N ALA A 152 0.43 17.96 10.45
CA ALA A 152 0.35 16.78 9.60
C ALA A 152 -0.20 17.14 8.20
N HIS A 153 0.17 16.33 7.22
CA HIS A 153 -0.21 16.52 5.82
C HIS A 153 -1.63 16.00 5.56
N GLY A 154 -2.63 16.68 6.10
CA GLY A 154 -4.04 16.28 6.03
C GLY A 154 -4.50 15.48 7.25
N TYR A 155 -5.80 15.16 7.30
CA TYR A 155 -6.42 14.52 8.46
C TYR A 155 -5.97 13.07 8.64
N ASP A 156 -5.81 12.30 7.56
CA ASP A 156 -5.34 10.91 7.62
C ASP A 156 -3.92 10.82 8.17
N ALA A 157 -3.01 11.69 7.70
CA ALA A 157 -1.66 11.78 8.23
C ALA A 157 -1.64 12.20 9.71
N SER A 158 -2.67 12.91 10.19
CA SER A 158 -2.81 13.24 11.61
C SER A 158 -3.29 12.05 12.46
N ILE A 159 -3.96 11.07 11.88
CA ILE A 159 -4.52 9.92 12.60
C ILE A 159 -3.53 8.75 12.54
N TYR A 160 -2.96 8.50 11.36
CA TYR A 160 -2.06 7.38 11.10
C TYR A 160 -0.57 7.74 11.15
N GLY A 161 -0.24 9.04 11.15
CA GLY A 161 1.14 9.51 11.02
C GLY A 161 1.54 10.59 12.02
N ALA A 162 0.71 10.86 13.02
CA ALA A 162 1.05 11.69 14.16
C ALA A 162 1.46 10.78 15.31
#